data_AF-A0A8J2WQI4-F1
#
_entry.id   AF-A0A8J2WQI4-F1
#
_cell.length_a   1.000
_cell.length_b   1.000
_cell.length_c   1.000
_cell.angle_alpha   90.00
_cell.angle_beta   90.00
_cell.angle_gamma   90.00
#
_symmetry.space_group_name_H-M   'P 1'
#
loop_
_entity.id
_entity.type
_entity.pdbx_description
1 polymer ?
#
loop_
_entity_poly.entity_id
_entity_poly.type
_entity_poly.pdbx_seq_one_letter_code
_entity_poly.pdbx_strand_id
1 'polypeptide(L)'
;MSSFILKLVSVSLLVTGSFAIFFQMCELILFRSANSAFKEPDVVSSGIWGGVFLVVFSLLLINHRLRDSKAIQALALYGFFVGVTIVGLYSWSVNRYQSAVSHCQNVNISNVNLCGRVALDSLLIICGILTAAFNVFTVIMASSFASQ
;
A
#
# COMPACT_ATOMS: atom_id res chain seq x y z
N MET A 1 -18.71 1.78 -21.50
CA MET A 1 -17.51 0.99 -21.16
C MET A 1 -16.56 1.76 -20.25
N SER A 2 -16.18 3.00 -20.58
CA SER A 2 -15.23 3.79 -19.77
C SER A 2 -15.69 4.06 -18.32
N SER A 3 -16.98 4.31 -18.07
CA SER A 3 -17.49 4.57 -16.70
C SER A 3 -17.45 3.36 -15.77
N PHE A 4 -17.65 2.15 -16.30
CA PHE A 4 -17.51 0.93 -15.53
C PHE A 4 -16.04 0.71 -15.12
N ILE A 5 -15.11 0.91 -16.05
CA ILE A 5 -13.67 0.76 -15.81
C ILE A 5 -13.18 1.79 -14.78
N LEU A 6 -13.60 3.05 -14.87
CA LEU A 6 -13.29 4.09 -13.89
C LEU A 6 -13.70 3.66 -12.49
N LYS A 7 -14.95 3.21 -12.32
CA LYS A 7 -15.48 2.76 -11.03
C LYS A 7 -14.70 1.55 -10.51
N LEU A 8 -14.42 0.57 -11.36
CA LEU A 8 -13.66 -0.62 -10.98
C LEU A 8 -12.26 -0.25 -10.46
N VAL A 9 -11.51 0.56 -11.21
CA VAL A 9 -10.15 0.98 -10.82
C VAL A 9 -10.19 1.80 -9.54
N SER A 10 -11.13 2.73 -9.43
CA SER A 10 -11.23 3.60 -8.25
C SER A 10 -11.59 2.81 -7.00
N VAL A 11 -12.54 1.87 -7.08
CA VAL A 11 -12.88 0.97 -5.97
C VAL A 11 -11.69 0.08 -5.61
N SER A 12 -10.96 -0.44 -6.59
CA SER A 12 -9.74 -1.23 -6.33
C SER A 12 -8.67 -0.42 -5.60
N LEU A 13 -8.43 0.84 -6.00
CA LEU A 13 -7.52 1.75 -5.30
C LEU A 13 -8.00 2.07 -3.87
N LEU A 14 -9.31 2.28 -3.69
CA LEU A 14 -9.92 2.52 -2.38
C LEU A 14 -9.69 1.34 -1.43
N VAL A 15 -9.98 0.12 -1.90
CA VAL A 15 -9.80 -1.12 -1.13
C VAL A 15 -8.32 -1.35 -0.82
N THR A 16 -7.45 -1.21 -1.81
CA THR A 16 -5.99 -1.39 -1.63
C THR A 16 -5.43 -0.39 -0.62
N GLY A 17 -5.84 0.89 -0.71
CA GLY A 17 -5.45 1.91 0.26
C GLY A 17 -5.97 1.62 1.67
N SER A 18 -7.21 1.14 1.79
CA SER A 18 -7.80 0.78 3.08
C SER A 18 -7.08 -0.42 3.73
N PHE A 19 -6.71 -1.42 2.93
CA PHE A 19 -5.93 -2.56 3.41
C PHE A 19 -4.51 -2.18 3.81
N ALA A 20 -3.84 -1.30 3.06
CA ALA A 20 -2.52 -0.80 3.44
C ALA A 20 -2.54 -0.09 4.80
N ILE A 21 -3.56 0.74 5.07
CA ILE A 21 -3.76 1.36 6.38
C ILE A 21 -3.98 0.29 7.44
N PHE A 22 -4.91 -0.66 7.20
CA PHE A 22 -5.27 -1.68 8.16
C PHE A 22 -4.07 -2.56 8.56
N PHE A 23 -3.32 -3.08 7.59
CA PHE A 23 -2.17 -3.94 7.86
C PHE A 23 -1.06 -3.18 8.59
N GLN A 24 -0.78 -1.93 8.22
CA GLN A 24 0.21 -1.12 8.95
C GLN A 24 -0.24 -0.83 10.39
N MET A 25 -1.54 -0.61 10.62
CA MET A 25 -2.06 -0.44 11.97
C MET A 25 -1.95 -1.72 12.79
N CYS A 26 -2.21 -2.89 12.18
CA CYS A 26 -1.97 -4.18 12.83
C CYS A 26 -0.50 -4.36 13.21
N GLU A 27 0.44 -4.01 12.32
CA GLU A 27 1.87 -4.04 12.64
C GLU A 27 2.24 -3.13 13.80
N LEU A 28 1.74 -1.89 13.80
CA LEU A 28 1.95 -0.93 14.88
C LEU A 28 1.32 -1.37 16.20
N ILE A 29 0.21 -2.09 16.20
CA ILE A 29 -0.41 -2.57 17.45
C ILE A 29 0.38 -3.77 18.00
N LEU A 30 0.76 -4.71 17.12
CA LEU A 30 1.39 -5.98 17.50
C LEU A 30 2.90 -5.83 17.78
N PHE A 31 3.62 -5.00 17.03
CA PHE A 31 5.08 -4.95 17.04
C PHE A 31 5.67 -3.63 17.52
N ARG A 32 4.88 -2.62 17.90
CA ARG A 32 5.41 -1.35 18.45
C ARG A 32 6.17 -1.50 19.76
N SER A 33 5.84 -2.54 20.54
CA SER A 33 6.55 -2.90 21.78
C SER A 33 7.81 -3.75 21.53
N ALA A 34 8.02 -4.21 20.29
CA ALA A 34 9.15 -5.05 19.92
C ALA A 34 10.42 -4.22 19.75
N ASN A 35 11.55 -4.79 20.16
CA ASN A 35 12.88 -4.18 20.20
C ASN A 35 13.25 -3.32 18.97
N SER A 36 14.13 -2.35 19.20
CA SER A 36 14.69 -1.39 18.22
C SER A 36 15.32 -1.99 16.96
N ALA A 37 15.54 -3.30 16.89
CA ALA A 37 16.19 -3.97 15.76
C ALA A 37 15.32 -4.07 14.49
N PHE A 38 13.99 -3.95 14.60
CA PHE A 38 13.06 -4.20 13.48
C PHE A 38 12.03 -3.08 13.24
N LYS A 39 12.32 -1.81 13.57
CA LYS A 39 11.32 -0.71 13.56
C LYS A 39 11.17 0.05 12.24
N GLU A 40 11.98 -0.22 11.23
CA GLU A 40 12.16 0.72 10.11
C GLU A 40 10.92 1.01 9.25
N PRO A 41 10.13 0.01 8.78
CA PRO A 41 8.89 0.32 8.04
C PRO A 41 7.81 0.93 8.94
N ASP A 42 7.77 0.54 10.22
CA ASP A 42 6.77 1.01 11.19
C ASP A 42 6.90 2.51 11.48
N VAL A 43 8.13 3.01 11.57
CA VAL A 43 8.42 4.42 11.85
C VAL A 43 8.08 5.31 10.66
N VAL A 44 8.32 4.83 9.44
CA VAL A 44 7.98 5.58 8.20
C VAL A 44 6.46 5.57 7.96
N SER A 45 5.74 4.57 8.50
CA SER A 45 4.28 4.45 8.40
C SER A 45 3.78 4.57 6.95
N SER A 46 4.53 3.99 6.01
CA SER A 46 4.29 4.10 4.56
C SER A 46 2.94 3.54 4.12
N GLY A 47 2.49 2.45 4.77
CA GLY A 47 1.13 1.94 4.57
C GLY A 47 0.03 2.92 4.99
N ILE A 48 0.23 3.73 6.04
CA ILE A 48 -0.77 4.70 6.52
C ILE A 48 -0.84 5.91 5.60
N TRP A 49 0.26 6.65 5.42
CA TRP A 49 0.20 7.89 4.64
C TRP A 49 -0.04 7.59 3.15
N GLY A 50 0.54 6.50 2.63
CA GLY A 50 0.30 6.01 1.28
C GLY A 50 -1.14 5.56 1.09
N GLY A 51 -1.69 4.79 2.04
CA GLY A 51 -3.07 4.33 2.00
C GLY A 51 -4.09 5.48 2.10
N VAL A 52 -3.85 6.48 2.96
CA VAL A 52 -4.70 7.68 3.06
C VAL A 52 -4.73 8.44 1.73
N PHE A 53 -3.57 8.61 1.09
CA PHE A 53 -3.49 9.20 -0.24
C PHE A 53 -4.35 8.44 -1.25
N LEU A 54 -4.26 7.10 -1.30
CA LEU A 54 -5.01 6.27 -2.23
C LEU A 54 -6.52 6.34 -1.99
N VAL A 55 -6.95 6.36 -0.73
CA VAL A 55 -8.37 6.53 -0.36
C VAL A 55 -8.88 7.89 -0.83
N VAL A 56 -8.15 8.97 -0.58
CA VAL A 56 -8.56 10.30 -1.04
C VAL A 56 -8.58 10.37 -2.57
N PHE A 57 -7.53 9.87 -3.23
CA PHE A 57 -7.42 9.89 -4.69
C PHE A 57 -8.55 9.08 -5.35
N SER A 58 -8.85 7.89 -4.84
CA SER A 58 -9.97 7.07 -5.33
C SER A 58 -11.33 7.73 -5.14
N LEU A 59 -11.57 8.40 -4.01
CA LEU A 59 -12.81 9.16 -3.78
C LEU A 59 -12.94 10.35 -4.75
N LEU A 60 -11.84 11.01 -5.09
CA LEU A 60 -11.84 12.08 -6.09
C LEU A 60 -12.18 11.56 -7.50
N LEU A 61 -11.71 10.36 -7.85
CA LEU A 61 -12.03 9.69 -9.11
C LEU A 61 -13.50 9.25 -9.15
N ILE A 62 -14.03 8.62 -8.09
CA ILE A 62 -15.43 8.17 -7.99
C ILE A 62 -16.41 9.35 -8.09
N ASN A 63 -16.08 10.45 -7.43
CA ASN A 63 -16.94 11.64 -7.39
C ASN A 63 -16.77 12.56 -8.61
N HIS A 64 -16.04 12.14 -9.64
CA HIS A 64 -15.79 12.93 -10.86
C HIS A 64 -15.26 14.35 -10.57
N ARG A 65 -14.47 14.50 -9.50
CA ARG A 65 -13.91 15.80 -9.08
C ARG A 65 -12.65 16.17 -9.87
N LEU A 66 -12.04 15.20 -10.55
CA LEU A 66 -10.86 15.39 -11.38
C LEU A 66 -11.28 15.42 -12.85
N ARG A 67 -11.30 16.62 -13.45
CA ARG A 67 -11.66 16.83 -14.87
C ARG A 67 -10.47 17.06 -15.79
N ASP A 68 -9.27 17.24 -15.24
CA ASP A 68 -8.05 17.42 -16.02
C ASP A 68 -7.26 16.10 -16.08
N SER A 69 -7.04 15.61 -17.30
CA SER A 69 -6.23 14.43 -17.58
C SER A 69 -4.82 14.55 -17.00
N LYS A 70 -4.20 15.74 -17.08
CA LYS A 70 -2.85 15.96 -16.53
C LYS A 70 -2.83 15.85 -15.02
N ALA A 71 -3.87 16.32 -14.34
CA ALA A 71 -4.00 16.19 -12.89
C ALA A 71 -4.18 14.72 -12.48
N ILE A 72 -5.02 13.96 -13.21
CA ILE A 72 -5.19 12.51 -12.98
C ILE A 72 -3.85 11.78 -13.18
N GLN A 73 -3.12 12.08 -14.26
CA GLN A 73 -1.82 11.47 -14.54
C GLN A 73 -0.78 11.79 -13.45
N ALA A 74 -0.69 13.05 -13.01
CA ALA A 74 0.27 13.44 -11.98
C ALA A 74 -0.01 12.76 -10.63
N LEU A 75 -1.28 12.72 -10.21
CA LEU A 75 -1.68 12.04 -8.98
C LEU A 75 -1.48 10.52 -9.08
N ALA A 76 -1.80 9.92 -10.23
CA ALA A 76 -1.55 8.50 -10.45
C ALA A 76 -0.05 8.18 -10.46
N LEU A 77 0.79 9.03 -11.06
CA LEU A 77 2.24 8.89 -11.01
C LEU A 77 2.76 8.95 -9.56
N TYR A 78 2.23 9.87 -8.76
CA TYR A 78 2.53 9.91 -7.32
C TYR A 78 2.10 8.61 -6.62
N GLY A 79 0.90 8.11 -6.90
CA GLY A 79 0.42 6.82 -6.39
C GLY A 79 1.29 5.63 -6.80
N PHE A 80 1.87 5.66 -8.00
CA PHE A 80 2.86 4.66 -8.42
C PHE A 80 4.10 4.68 -7.52
N PHE A 81 4.66 5.86 -7.25
CA PHE A 81 5.80 5.98 -6.35
C PHE A 81 5.48 5.58 -4.90
N VAL A 82 4.25 5.82 -4.43
CA VAL A 82 3.76 5.28 -3.16
C VAL A 82 3.83 3.75 -3.15
N GLY A 83 3.32 3.10 -4.20
CA GLY A 83 3.38 1.65 -4.34
C GLY A 83 4.82 1.10 -4.33
N VAL A 84 5.72 1.71 -5.09
CA VAL A 84 7.15 1.35 -5.11
C VAL A 84 7.81 1.52 -3.75
N THR A 85 7.49 2.61 -3.04
CA THR A 85 8.02 2.88 -1.69
C THR A 85 7.59 1.82 -0.70
N ILE A 86 6.29 1.45 -0.70
CA ILE A 86 5.75 0.36 0.12
C ILE A 86 6.53 -0.92 -0.20
N VAL A 87 6.58 -1.35 -1.46
CA VAL A 87 7.29 -2.58 -1.86
C VAL A 87 8.75 -2.57 -1.38
N GLY A 88 9.48 -1.47 -1.59
CA GLY A 88 10.88 -1.36 -1.21
C GLY A 88 11.09 -1.49 0.30
N LEU A 89 10.31 -0.78 1.10
CA LEU A 89 10.45 -0.79 2.56
C LEU A 89 10.14 -2.15 3.17
N TYR A 90 9.03 -2.79 2.78
CA TYR A 90 8.67 -4.10 3.34
C TYR A 90 9.53 -5.23 2.76
N SER A 91 9.98 -5.15 1.51
CA SER A 91 10.96 -6.12 0.98
C SER A 91 12.29 -6.05 1.73
N TRP A 92 12.73 -4.84 2.09
CA TRP A 92 13.92 -4.66 2.91
C TRP A 92 13.72 -5.21 4.32
N SER A 93 12.56 -4.97 4.93
CA SER A 93 12.17 -5.55 6.22
C SER A 93 12.24 -7.09 6.18
N VAL A 94 11.62 -7.73 5.19
CA VAL A 94 11.67 -9.19 4.98
C VAL A 94 13.09 -9.73 4.86
N ASN A 95 13.94 -9.05 4.08
CA ASN A 95 15.32 -9.47 3.88
C ASN A 95 16.13 -9.50 5.20
N ARG A 96 15.83 -8.62 6.17
CA ARG A 96 16.55 -8.59 7.46
C ARG A 96 16.32 -9.82 8.33
N TYR A 97 15.11 -10.35 8.35
CA TYR A 97 14.77 -11.53 9.16
C TYR A 97 14.70 -12.81 8.33
N GLN A 98 15.13 -12.80 7.06
CA GLN A 98 15.06 -13.94 6.14
C GLN A 98 15.69 -15.21 6.73
N SER A 99 16.83 -15.10 7.40
CA SER A 99 17.52 -16.23 8.06
C SER A 99 16.75 -16.81 9.25
N ALA A 100 15.86 -16.03 9.86
CA ALA A 100 15.01 -16.44 10.98
C ALA A 100 13.62 -16.95 10.54
N VAL A 101 13.26 -16.82 9.25
CA VAL A 101 11.95 -17.26 8.72
C VAL A 101 11.74 -18.76 8.89
N SER A 102 12.78 -19.58 8.68
CA SER A 102 12.72 -21.04 8.84
C SER A 102 12.38 -21.50 10.26
N HIS A 103 12.59 -20.63 11.25
CA HIS A 103 12.31 -20.89 12.65
C HIS A 103 11.32 -19.87 13.23
N CYS A 104 10.48 -19.26 12.39
CA CYS A 104 9.66 -18.13 12.79
C CYS A 104 8.78 -18.43 14.03
N GLN A 105 8.25 -19.65 14.15
CA GLN A 105 7.44 -20.10 15.30
C GLN A 105 8.17 -20.06 16.65
N ASN A 106 9.50 -20.19 16.64
CA ASN A 106 10.34 -20.19 17.84
C ASN A 106 10.91 -18.80 18.18
N VAL A 107 10.84 -17.86 17.23
CA VAL A 107 11.34 -16.50 17.42
C VAL A 107 10.17 -15.62 17.87
N ASN A 108 10.08 -15.45 19.18
CA ASN A 108 9.07 -14.59 19.79
C ASN A 108 9.67 -13.20 20.04
N ILE A 109 9.16 -12.19 19.37
CA ILE A 109 9.57 -10.81 19.60
C ILE A 109 8.44 -10.15 20.40
N SER A 110 8.70 -9.85 21.67
CA SER A 110 7.72 -9.21 22.58
C SER A 110 6.34 -9.89 22.58
N ASN A 111 6.31 -11.21 22.80
CA ASN A 111 5.11 -12.05 22.82
C ASN A 111 4.36 -12.20 21.48
N VAL A 112 4.91 -11.70 20.37
CA VAL A 112 4.34 -11.89 19.03
C VAL A 112 5.32 -12.67 18.15
N ASN A 113 4.78 -13.69 17.48
CA ASN A 113 5.53 -14.59 16.61
C ASN A 113 6.02 -13.87 15.35
N LEU A 114 7.29 -14.08 14.99
CA LEU A 114 7.90 -13.59 13.75
C LEU A 114 7.09 -13.98 12.49
N CYS A 115 6.42 -15.13 12.47
CA CYS A 115 5.58 -15.55 11.34
C CYS A 115 4.42 -14.56 11.09
N GLY A 116 3.86 -13.98 12.16
CA GLY A 116 2.79 -12.99 12.04
C GLY A 116 3.27 -11.71 11.38
N ARG A 117 4.50 -11.29 11.69
CA ARG A 117 5.15 -10.17 11.01
C ARG A 117 5.41 -10.46 9.55
N VAL A 118 6.01 -11.61 9.24
CA VAL A 118 6.29 -12.03 7.86
C VAL A 118 5.01 -12.00 7.01
N ALA A 119 3.89 -12.44 7.56
CA ALA A 119 2.60 -12.40 6.88
C ALA A 119 2.12 -10.97 6.60
N LEU A 120 2.21 -10.05 7.58
CA LEU A 120 1.80 -8.65 7.41
C LEU A 120 2.70 -7.90 6.43
N ASP A 121 4.03 -8.01 6.56
CA ASP A 121 4.98 -7.43 5.61
C ASP A 121 4.68 -7.93 4.18
N SER A 122 4.38 -9.23 4.01
CA SER A 122 4.03 -9.81 2.70
C SER A 122 2.71 -9.24 2.15
N LEU A 123 1.70 -9.06 2.99
CA LEU A 123 0.43 -8.44 2.60
C LEU A 123 0.61 -6.97 2.20
N LEU A 124 1.49 -6.24 2.89
CA LEU A 124 1.84 -4.86 2.55
C LEU A 124 2.63 -4.77 1.23
N ILE A 125 3.54 -5.71 0.97
CA ILE A 125 4.19 -5.84 -0.36
C ILE A 125 3.14 -6.03 -1.46
N ILE A 126 2.17 -6.93 -1.25
CA ILE A 126 1.08 -7.15 -2.23
C ILE A 126 0.26 -5.86 -2.43
N CYS A 127 -0.06 -5.13 -1.35
CA CYS A 127 -0.74 -3.84 -1.45
C CYS A 127 0.09 -2.82 -2.25
N GLY A 128 1.42 -2.78 -2.05
CA GLY A 128 2.33 -1.93 -2.82
C GLY A 128 2.36 -2.27 -4.31
N ILE A 129 2.41 -3.57 -4.65
CA ILE A 129 2.38 -4.04 -6.04
C ILE A 129 1.06 -3.67 -6.71
N LEU A 130 -0.07 -3.95 -6.06
CA LEU A 130 -1.41 -3.59 -6.57
C LEU A 130 -1.54 -2.07 -6.74
N THR A 131 -1.05 -1.30 -5.77
CA THR A 131 -1.00 0.16 -5.84
C THR A 131 -0.25 0.63 -7.08
N ALA A 132 0.96 0.11 -7.32
CA ALA A 132 1.75 0.47 -8.49
C ALA A 132 1.02 0.10 -9.79
N ALA A 133 0.47 -1.11 -9.88
CA ALA A 133 -0.23 -1.61 -11.06
C ALA A 133 -1.49 -0.80 -11.39
N PHE A 134 -2.37 -0.54 -10.42
CA PHE A 134 -3.59 0.24 -10.62
C PHE A 134 -3.29 1.70 -10.98
N ASN A 135 -2.22 2.28 -10.42
CA ASN A 135 -1.82 3.64 -10.75
C ASN A 135 -1.21 3.73 -12.15
N VAL A 136 -0.39 2.77 -12.60
CA VAL A 136 0.07 2.69 -14.00
C VAL A 136 -1.13 2.61 -14.94
N PHE A 137 -2.11 1.75 -14.63
CA PHE A 137 -3.34 1.66 -15.40
C PHE A 137 -4.11 2.99 -15.43
N THR A 138 -4.19 3.69 -14.29
CA THR A 138 -4.85 5.00 -14.19
C THR A 138 -4.16 6.06 -15.03
N VAL A 139 -2.81 6.08 -15.10
CA VAL A 139 -2.05 6.97 -15.99
C VAL A 139 -2.43 6.74 -17.45
N ILE A 140 -2.48 5.47 -17.88
CA ILE A 140 -2.83 5.08 -19.26
C ILE A 140 -4.26 5.51 -19.61
N MET A 141 -5.19 5.38 -18.66
CA MET A 141 -6.62 5.65 -18.87
C MET A 141 -7.06 7.09 -18.56
N ALA A 142 -6.13 7.95 -18.13
CA ALA A 142 -6.44 9.28 -17.60
C ALA A 142 -7.26 10.17 -18.55
N SER A 143 -6.97 10.13 -19.85
CA SER A 143 -7.72 10.90 -20.86
C SER A 143 -9.18 10.46 -20.97
N SER A 144 -9.44 9.16 -20.81
CA SER A 144 -10.79 8.59 -20.84
C SER A 144 -11.56 8.86 -19.55
N PHE A 145 -10.85 9.00 -18.42
CA PHE A 145 -11.45 9.34 -17.14
C PHE A 145 -11.78 10.83 -17.03
N ALA A 146 -10.92 11.70 -17.58
CA ALA A 146 -11.16 13.15 -17.61
C ALA A 146 -12.36 13.55 -18.47
N SER A 147 -12.72 12.74 -19.47
CA SER A 147 -13.87 13.00 -20.36
C SER A 147 -15.23 12.58 -19.80
N GLN A 148 -15.29 12.07 -18.56
CA GLN A 148 -16.54 11.61 -17.90
C GLN A 148 -17.02 12.60 -16.84
#